data_AF-A0A962D7Q2-F1
#
_entry.id   AF-A0A962D7Q2-F1
#
_cell.length_a   1.000
_cell.length_b   1.000
_cell.length_c   1.000
_cell.angle_alpha   90.00
_cell.angle_beta   90.00
_cell.angle_gamma   90.00
#
_symmetry.space_group_name_H-M   'P 1'
#
loop_
_entity.id
_entity.type
_entity.pdbx_description
1 polymer ?
#
loop_
_entity_poly.entity_id
_entity_poly.type
_entity_poly.pdbx_seq_one_letter_code
_entity_poly.pdbx_strand_id
1 'polypeptide(L)' 'TATTHSSHADEPDREAIEDALQRNGGVVAQAASDLGLSRQALYRRMDKLGLRD' A
#
# COMPACT_ATOMS: atom_id res chain seq x y z
N THR A 1 -2.82 -13.57 30.75
CA THR A 1 -1.60 -13.17 30.01
C THR A 1 -2.03 -12.40 28.78
N ALA A 2 -1.75 -11.09 28.75
CA ALA A 2 -2.15 -10.21 27.65
C ALA A 2 -1.06 -10.23 26.57
N THR A 3 -1.41 -10.71 25.37
CA THR A 3 -0.53 -10.62 24.20
C THR A 3 -0.87 -9.36 23.43
N THR A 4 -0.11 -8.29 23.69
CA THR A 4 -0.15 -7.04 22.92
C THR A 4 0.44 -7.30 21.54
N HIS A 5 -0.40 -7.43 20.50
CA HIS A 5 0.01 -7.39 19.09
C HIS A 5 -0.15 -5.95 18.56
N SER A 6 0.84 -5.11 18.82
CA SER A 6 1.01 -3.80 18.18
C SER A 6 2.31 -3.92 17.37
N SER A 7 2.41 -3.78 16.05
CA SER A 7 1.74 -2.86 15.12
C SER A 7 1.91 -3.34 13.65
N HIS A 8 1.19 -4.39 13.23
CA HIS A 8 1.08 -4.82 11.82
C HIS A 8 -0.35 -4.64 11.28
N ALA A 9 -1.08 -3.64 11.77
CA ALA A 9 -2.44 -3.38 11.31
C ALA A 9 -2.41 -2.83 9.87
N ASP A 10 -2.91 -3.65 8.94
CA ASP A 10 -3.24 -3.35 7.54
C ASP A 10 -2.14 -2.76 6.67
N GLU A 11 -1.18 -3.63 6.34
CA GLU A 11 -0.33 -3.39 5.20
C GLU A 11 -1.13 -3.70 3.91
N PRO A 12 -1.36 -2.73 3.00
CA PRO A 12 -2.22 -2.96 1.85
C PRO A 12 -1.59 -4.04 0.96
N ASP A 13 -2.42 -5.01 0.61
CA ASP A 13 -2.06 -6.12 -0.25
C ASP A 13 -2.04 -5.69 -1.73
N ARG A 14 -1.81 -6.67 -2.62
CA ARG A 14 -1.76 -6.42 -4.06
C ARG A 14 -3.04 -5.77 -4.56
N GLU A 15 -4.18 -6.34 -4.20
CA GLU A 15 -5.49 -5.93 -4.72
C GLU A 15 -5.83 -4.51 -4.26
N ALA A 16 -5.58 -4.17 -3.00
CA ALA A 16 -5.77 -2.82 -2.48
C ALA A 16 -4.89 -1.78 -3.20
N ILE A 17 -3.64 -2.15 -3.54
CA ILE A 17 -2.73 -1.27 -4.28
C ILE A 17 -3.20 -1.10 -5.73
N GLU A 18 -3.58 -2.18 -6.40
CA GLU A 18 -4.06 -2.16 -7.79
C GLU A 18 -5.36 -1.34 -7.91
N ASP A 19 -6.32 -1.55 -7.02
CA ASP A 19 -7.58 -0.81 -6.98
C ASP A 19 -7.36 0.69 -6.69
N ALA A 20 -6.50 1.02 -5.71
CA ALA A 20 -6.14 2.41 -5.45
C ALA A 20 -5.45 3.06 -6.66
N LEU A 21 -4.56 2.34 -7.36
CA LEU A 21 -3.94 2.84 -8.58
C LEU A 21 -4.98 3.04 -9.68
N GLN A 22 -5.90 2.10 -9.87
CA GLN A 22 -6.95 2.19 -10.88
C GLN A 22 -7.89 3.38 -10.61
N ARG A 23 -8.36 3.54 -9.37
CA ARG A 23 -9.22 4.66 -8.94
C ARG A 23 -8.55 6.02 -9.15
N ASN A 24 -7.23 6.08 -9.01
CA ASN A 24 -6.44 7.30 -9.18
C ASN A 24 -5.79 7.41 -10.58
N GLY A 25 -6.20 6.61 -11.57
CA GLY A 25 -5.68 6.68 -12.94
C GLY A 25 -4.17 6.43 -13.06
N GLY A 26 -3.61 5.61 -12.17
CA GLY A 26 -2.18 5.28 -12.10
C GLY A 26 -1.33 6.32 -11.36
N VAL A 27 -1.92 7.37 -10.78
CA VAL A 27 -1.18 8.40 -10.04
C VAL A 27 -0.76 7.86 -8.67
N VAL A 28 0.49 7.36 -8.60
CA VAL A 28 1.06 6.74 -7.39
C VAL A 28 0.98 7.61 -6.14
N ALA A 29 1.14 8.93 -6.26
CA ALA A 29 1.08 9.84 -5.11
C ALA A 29 -0.33 9.92 -4.50
N GLN A 30 -1.37 9.90 -5.34
CA GLN A 30 -2.76 9.93 -4.89
C GLN A 30 -3.17 8.56 -4.35
N ALA A 31 -2.81 7.48 -5.03
CA ALA A 31 -3.04 6.12 -4.53
C ALA A 31 -2.35 5.87 -3.17
N ALA A 32 -1.12 6.36 -2.98
CA ALA A 32 -0.44 6.29 -1.69
C ALA A 32 -1.20 7.06 -0.61
N SER A 33 -1.67 8.27 -0.92
CA SER A 33 -2.44 9.09 0.00
C SER A 33 -3.77 8.43 0.39
N ASP A 34 -4.45 7.80 -0.57
CA ASP A 34 -5.71 7.06 -0.36
C ASP A 34 -5.53 5.85 0.56
N LEU A 35 -4.36 5.18 0.46
CA LEU A 35 -3.97 4.06 1.32
C LEU A 35 -3.33 4.51 2.66
N GLY A 36 -3.27 5.81 2.96
CA GLY A 36 -2.63 6.32 4.17
C GLY A 36 -1.11 6.11 4.21
N LEU A 37 -0.48 5.99 3.04
CA LEU A 37 0.94 5.70 2.87
C LEU A 37 1.70 6.91 2.31
N SER A 38 3.00 6.97 2.61
CA SER A 38 3.90 7.79 1.81
C SER A 38 4.13 7.15 0.44
N ARG A 39 4.41 7.97 -0.58
CA ARG A 39 4.75 7.48 -1.93
C ARG A 39 5.90 6.46 -1.92
N GLN A 40 6.91 6.69 -1.09
CA GLN A 40 8.05 5.77 -0.97
C GLN A 40 7.64 4.44 -0.33
N ALA A 41 6.74 4.45 0.66
CA ALA A 41 6.23 3.23 1.25
C ALA A 41 5.41 2.42 0.24
N LEU A 42 4.60 3.08 -0.60
CA LEU A 42 3.88 2.42 -1.69
C LEU A 42 4.84 1.79 -2.70
N TYR A 43 5.89 2.51 -3.13
CA TYR A 43 6.87 1.94 -4.06
C TYR A 43 7.57 0.70 -3.53
N ARG A 44 7.99 0.69 -2.26
CA ARG A 44 8.61 -0.51 -1.65
C ARG A 44 7.65 -1.71 -1.64
N ARG A 45 6.36 -1.46 -1.45
CA ARG A 45 5.33 -2.52 -1.50
C ARG A 45 5.12 -3.02 -2.91
N MET A 46 5.02 -2.11 -3.88
CA MET A 46 4.94 -2.47 -5.29
C MET A 46 6.16 -3.30 -5.72
N ASP A 47 7.37 -2.93 -5.30
CA ASP A 47 8.59 -3.73 -5.57
C ASP A 47 8.49 -5.12 -4.92
N LYS A 48 8.11 -5.21 -3.64
CA LYS A 48 7.97 -6.48 -2.90
C LYS A 48 6.93 -7.40 -3.53
N LEU A 49 5.88 -6.83 -4.11
CA LEU A 49 4.80 -7.54 -4.77
C LEU A 49 5.05 -7.76 -6.27
N GLY A 50 6.12 -7.24 -6.86
CA GLY A 50 6.34 -7.33 -8.31
C GLY A 50 5.24 -6.63 -9.12
N LEU A 51 4.79 -5.46 -8.67
CA LEU A 51 3.82 -4.57 -9.33
C LEU A 51 4.49 -3.43 -10.11
N ARG A 52 5.82 -3.42 -10.18
CA ARG A 52 6.59 -2.52 -11.03
C ARG A 52 7.10 -3.32 -12.21
N ASP A 53 6.61 -2.97 -13.39
CA ASP A 53 7.21 -3.36 -14.68
C ASP A 53 8.62 -2.78 -14.85
#